data_AF-A0A2L2ZBQ6-F1
#
_entry.id   AF-A0A2L2ZBQ6-F1
#
_cell.length_a   1.000
_cell.length_b   1.000
_cell.length_c   1.000
_cell.angle_alpha   90.00
_cell.angle_beta   90.00
_cell.angle_gamma   90.00
#
_symmetry.space_group_name_H-M   'P 1'
#
loop_
_entity.id
_entity.type
_entity.pdbx_description
1 polymer ?
#
loop_
_entity_poly.entity_id
_entity_poly.type
_entity_poly.pdbx_seq_one_letter_code
_entity_poly.pdbx_strand_id
1 'polypeptide(L)' 'EYLVPYQNGMNASFLDFGVSNVSILRVRMYLGELRVENRTISAQNVGCGHGLLSFEKNLF' A
#
# COMPACT_ATOMS: atom_id res chain seq x y z
N GLU A 1 -10.65 15.06 -11.85
CA GLU A 1 -11.56 14.15 -11.12
C GLU A 1 -10.82 13.06 -10.35
N TYR A 2 -9.76 12.45 -10.89
CA TYR A 2 -9.02 11.38 -10.19
C TYR A 2 -8.11 11.80 -9.04
N LEU A 3 -7.76 13.08 -8.91
CA LEU A 3 -6.80 13.56 -7.90
C LEU A 3 -7.27 13.30 -6.46
N VAL A 4 -8.57 13.40 -6.22
CA VAL A 4 -9.16 13.22 -4.88
C VAL A 4 -9.07 11.75 -4.42
N PRO A 5 -9.50 10.74 -5.21
CA PRO A 5 -9.29 9.34 -4.86
C PRO A 5 -7.82 8.98 -4.58
N TYR A 6 -6.88 9.45 -5.41
CA TYR A 6 -5.46 9.19 -5.21
C TYR A 6 -4.93 9.78 -3.90
N GLN A 7 -5.31 11.02 -3.58
CA GLN A 7 -4.90 11.65 -2.33
C GLN A 7 -5.46 10.91 -1.11
N ASN A 8 -6.72 10.47 -1.18
CA ASN A 8 -7.35 9.69 -0.11
C ASN A 8 -6.65 8.33 0.08
N GLY A 9 -6.33 7.64 -1.01
CA GLY A 9 -5.58 6.38 -0.97
C GLY A 9 -4.21 6.54 -0.34
N MET A 10 -3.45 7.58 -0.72
CA MET A 10 -2.15 7.86 -0.11
C MET A 10 -2.25 8.18 1.39
N ASN A 11 -3.25 8.99 1.78
CA ASN A 11 -3.47 9.32 3.18
C ASN A 11 -3.82 8.08 4.02
N ALA A 12 -4.64 7.18 3.48
CA ALA A 12 -4.94 5.89 4.13
C ALA A 12 -3.67 5.04 4.27
N SER A 13 -2.83 4.95 3.23
CA SER A 13 -1.54 4.25 3.34
C SER A 13 -0.62 4.87 4.39
N PHE A 14 -0.57 6.21 4.50
CA PHE A 14 0.22 6.86 5.54
C PHE A 14 -0.29 6.54 6.95
N LEU A 15 -1.61 6.45 7.14
CA LEU A 15 -2.22 6.01 8.39
C LEU A 15 -1.77 4.58 8.74
N ASP A 16 -1.78 3.65 7.79
CA ASP A 16 -1.33 2.26 8.00
C ASP A 16 0.14 2.19 8.41
N PHE A 17 0.99 3.05 7.83
CA PHE A 17 2.40 3.20 8.23
C PHE A 17 2.60 4.01 9.52
N GLY A 18 1.56 4.60 10.09
CA GLY A 18 1.64 5.45 11.28
C GLY A 18 2.45 6.74 11.07
N VAL A 19 2.35 7.34 9.88
CA VAL A 19 3.01 8.60 9.50
C VAL A 19 1.98 9.57 8.90
N SER A 20 2.29 10.86 8.83
CA SER A 20 1.37 11.87 8.28
C SER A 20 1.72 12.34 6.86
N ASN A 21 2.95 12.05 6.39
CA ASN A 21 3.41 12.42 5.06
C ASN A 21 4.67 11.64 4.66
N VAL A 22 5.02 11.76 3.37
CA VAL A 22 6.17 11.07 2.77
C VAL A 22 7.53 11.48 3.37
N SER A 23 7.68 12.72 3.82
CA SER A 23 8.94 13.21 4.40
C SER A 23 9.26 12.48 5.71
N ILE A 24 8.26 12.28 6.57
CA ILE A 24 8.42 11.50 7.82
C ILE A 24 8.68 10.02 7.50
N LEU A 25 7.96 9.44 6.53
CA LEU A 25 8.19 8.06 6.09
C LEU A 25 9.64 7.84 5.64
N ARG A 26 10.18 8.78 4.85
CA ARG A 26 11.56 8.75 4.35
C ARG A 26 12.58 8.83 5.49
N VAL A 27 12.34 9.68 6.50
CA VAL A 27 13.20 9.76 7.68
C VAL A 27 13.20 8.42 8.43
N ARG A 28 12.02 7.85 8.72
CA ARG A 28 11.91 6.54 9.39
C ARG A 28 12.58 5.41 8.62
N MET A 29 12.51 5.45 7.29
CA MET A 29 13.20 4.50 6.42
C MET A 29 14.72 4.56 6.59
N TYR A 30 15.32 5.76 6.53
CA TYR A 30 16.78 5.91 6.69
C TYR A 30 17.27 5.66 8.11
N LEU A 31 16.43 5.88 9.12
CA LEU A 31 16.71 5.51 10.50
C LEU A 31 16.59 3.99 10.77
N GLY A 32 16.06 3.22 9.81
CA GLY A 32 15.84 1.78 9.96
C GLY A 32 14.63 1.43 10.85
N GLU A 33 13.76 2.40 11.13
CA GLU A 33 12.54 2.20 11.91
C GLU A 33 11.41 1.57 11.07
N LEU A 34 11.44 1.79 9.75
CA LEU A 34 10.51 1.15 8.82
C LEU A 34 10.90 -0.31 8.58
N ARG A 35 10.01 -1.24 8.94
CA ARG A 35 10.21 -2.68 8.70
C ARG A 35 9.54 -3.08 7.39
N VAL A 36 10.25 -3.87 6.59
CA VAL A 36 9.77 -4.42 5.31
C VAL A 36 10.01 -5.91 5.27
N GLU A 37 9.20 -6.61 4.48
CA GLU A 37 9.27 -8.07 4.34
C GLU A 37 9.32 -8.47 2.87
N ASN A 38 10.23 -9.37 2.53
CA ASN A 38 10.30 -9.97 1.20
C ASN A 38 9.13 -10.93 1.00
N ARG A 39 8.45 -10.81 -0.13
CA ARG A 39 7.33 -11.70 -0.47
C ARG A 39 7.75 -12.71 -1.52
N THR A 40 7.56 -14.00 -1.21
CA THR A 40 7.72 -15.09 -2.18
C THR A 40 6.70 -14.97 -3.32
N ILE A 41 6.95 -15.63 -4.45
CA ILE A 41 6.02 -15.67 -5.58
C ILE A 41 4.64 -16.18 -5.15
N SER A 42 4.60 -17.23 -4.34
CA SER A 42 3.35 -17.76 -3.80
C SER A 42 2.61 -16.75 -2.93
N ALA A 43 3.32 -16.03 -2.04
CA ALA A 43 2.72 -14.99 -1.21
C ALA A 43 2.18 -13.84 -2.06
N GLN A 44 2.85 -13.43 -3.13
CA GLN A 44 2.38 -12.40 -4.05
C GLN A 44 1.09 -12.82 -4.76
N ASN A 45 1.04 -14.07 -5.26
CA ASN A 45 -0.15 -14.62 -5.91
C ASN A 45 -1.38 -14.63 -4.99
N VAL A 46 -1.17 -14.92 -3.69
CA VAL A 46 -2.26 -14.95 -2.69
C VAL A 46 -2.68 -13.56 -2.21
N GLY A 47 -1.77 -12.58 -2.11
CA GLY A 47 -2.16 -11.24 -1.65
C GLY A 47 -2.83 -10.35 -2.70
N CYS A 48 -3.10 -10.90 -3.89
CA CYS A 48 -3.89 -10.27 -4.95
C CYS A 48 -5.22 -11.02 -5.13
N GLY A 49 -6.08 -10.60 -6.08
CA GLY A 49 -7.28 -11.36 -6.39
C GLY A 49 -6.94 -12.75 -6.93
N HIS A 50 -7.29 -13.81 -6.21
CA HIS A 50 -7.04 -15.21 -6.61
C HIS A 50 -8.24 -16.11 -6.31
N GLY A 51 -8.37 -17.23 -7.02
CA GLY A 51 -9.40 -18.25 -6.74
C GLY A 51 -10.85 -17.85 -7.12
N LEU A 52 -11.02 -16.89 -8.03
CA LEU A 52 -12.34 -16.38 -8.45
C LEU A 52 -12.71 -16.89 -9.85
N LEU A 53 -13.99 -17.22 -10.07
CA LEU A 53 -14.54 -17.57 -11.38
C LEU A 53 -14.54 -16.36 -12.34
N SER A 54 -14.86 -15.17 -11.80
CA SER A 54 -14.77 -13.88 -12.46
C SER A 54 -14.57 -12.77 -11.42
N PHE A 55 -13.97 -11.66 -11.83
CA PHE A 55 -13.69 -10.50 -10.96
C PHE A 55 -13.60 -9.22 -11.79
N GLU A 56 -14.13 -8.12 -11.25
CA GLU A 56 -14.01 -6.78 -11.82
C GLU A 56 -13.33 -5.86 -10.79
N LYS A 57 -12.33 -5.09 -11.25
CA LYS A 57 -11.57 -4.19 -10.38
C LYS A 57 -11.96 -2.73 -10.62
N ASN A 58 -12.91 -2.26 -9.82
CA ASN A 58 -13.33 -0.86 -9.80
C ASN A 58 -12.64 -0.14 -8.64
N LEU A 59 -11.74 0.80 -8.96
CA LEU A 59 -10.93 1.50 -7.95
C LEU A 59 -11.57 2.81 -7.50
N PHE A 60 -12.20 3.56 -8.41
CA PHE A 60 -12.96 4.79 -8.17
C PHE A 60 -13.59 5.27 -9.48
#